data_AF-A0A142EC88-F1
#
_entry.id   AF-A0A142EC88-F1
#
_cell.length_a   1.000
_cell.length_b   1.000
_cell.length_c   1.000
_cell.angle_alpha   90.00
_cell.angle_beta   90.00
_cell.angle_gamma   90.00
#
_symmetry.space_group_name_H-M   'P 1'
#
loop_
_entity.id
_entity.type
_entity.pdbx_description
1 polymer ?
#
loop_
_entity_poly.entity_id
_entity_poly.type
_entity_poly.pdbx_seq_one_letter_code
_entity_poly.pdbx_strand_id
1 'polypeptide(L)'
;MVQRVVLEVKQRPIWLQKFYHAIAEINLYTMVQKMGYGEEEFFLFQRKRIVKSSFMMLAAIPLALTISKWLFLLAPVLFIYNWWSDYQKEKREFHHFIFLKNLDFAKFMRLVVPYLMQNNTSLYGVFNRMIKRLDEGEVKQLLRQLMIDMTNNPGTDEPFRTFAESAGDSEEAITFMVTLYDYSEYAKDDSVLKDLSELASNEILRGSDEIITIKSKRFAFFPTKLNMLSTLLLMGYMGSVAYGLITMMLHMNTGGL
;
A
#
# COMPACT_ATOMS: atom_id res chain seq x y z
N MET A 1 -10.44 1.48 -8.18
CA MET A 1 -10.75 0.11 -8.64
C MET A 1 -10.08 -0.11 -9.99
N VAL A 2 -8.98 -0.85 -10.01
CA VAL A 2 -8.36 -1.32 -11.27
C VAL A 2 -9.16 -2.54 -11.74
N GLN A 3 -9.53 -2.55 -13.01
CA GLN A 3 -10.33 -3.60 -13.64
C GLN A 3 -9.59 -4.94 -13.54
N ARG A 4 -10.20 -5.93 -12.86
CA ARG A 4 -9.62 -7.25 -12.60
C ARG A 4 -9.56 -8.06 -13.90
N VAL A 5 -8.37 -8.29 -14.43
CA VAL A 5 -8.14 -9.23 -15.53
C VAL A 5 -7.51 -10.48 -14.92
N VAL A 6 -8.32 -11.48 -14.61
CA VAL A 6 -7.81 -12.80 -14.20
C VAL A 6 -7.14 -13.41 -15.43
N LEU A 7 -5.82 -13.36 -15.47
CA LEU A 7 -5.03 -13.95 -16.55
C LEU A 7 -4.96 -15.47 -16.35
N GLU A 8 -5.18 -16.23 -17.42
CA GLU A 8 -5.02 -17.70 -17.38
C GLU A 8 -3.62 -18.08 -16.91
N VAL A 9 -3.56 -19.03 -15.97
CA VAL A 9 -2.31 -19.55 -15.41
C VAL A 9 -1.54 -20.28 -16.51
N LYS A 10 -0.47 -19.67 -17.01
CA LYS A 10 0.36 -20.27 -18.04
C LYS A 10 1.41 -21.13 -17.34
N GLN A 11 1.33 -22.45 -17.51
CA GLN A 11 2.35 -23.34 -16.96
C GLN A 11 3.74 -23.00 -17.53
N ARG A 12 4.66 -22.64 -16.63
CA ARG A 12 6.05 -22.27 -16.93
C ARG A 12 7.00 -23.28 -16.29
N PRO A 13 8.22 -23.43 -16.82
CA PRO A 13 9.17 -24.38 -16.26
C PRO A 13 9.61 -23.96 -14.85
N ILE A 14 9.78 -24.95 -13.97
CA ILE A 14 9.99 -24.81 -12.52
C ILE A 14 11.20 -23.92 -12.18
N TRP A 15 12.25 -23.96 -13.01
CA TRP A 15 13.47 -23.17 -12.79
C TRP A 15 13.23 -21.66 -12.93
N LEU A 16 12.33 -21.25 -13.84
CA LEU A 16 11.97 -19.84 -14.04
C LEU A 16 11.19 -19.32 -12.83
N GLN A 17 10.23 -20.10 -12.32
CA GLN A 17 9.49 -19.73 -11.11
C GLN A 17 10.41 -19.53 -9.91
N LYS A 18 11.32 -20.48 -9.68
CA LYS A 18 12.33 -20.37 -8.59
C LYS A 18 13.23 -19.15 -8.76
N PHE A 19 13.64 -18.82 -9.98
CA PHE A 19 14.48 -17.65 -10.24
C PHE A 19 13.79 -16.33 -9.88
N TYR A 20 12.53 -16.16 -10.30
CA TYR A 20 11.76 -14.95 -9.97
C TYR A 20 11.45 -14.87 -8.48
N HIS A 21 11.09 -15.98 -7.83
CA HIS A 21 10.91 -16.01 -6.38
C HIS A 21 12.20 -15.73 -5.59
N ALA A 22 13.36 -16.16 -6.10
CA ALA A 22 14.65 -15.90 -5.46
C ALA A 22 15.16 -14.45 -5.63
N ILE A 23 14.79 -13.79 -6.73
CA ILE A 23 15.16 -12.40 -7.02
C ILE A 23 14.19 -11.40 -6.39
N ALA A 24 12.93 -11.81 -6.20
CA ALA A 24 11.99 -11.03 -5.41
C ALA A 24 12.43 -10.93 -3.96
N GLU A 25 12.14 -9.79 -3.36
CA GLU A 25 12.19 -9.65 -1.92
C GLU A 25 11.21 -10.65 -1.28
N ILE A 26 11.61 -11.29 -0.18
CA ILE A 26 10.90 -12.40 0.49
C ILE A 26 9.41 -12.10 0.73
N ASN A 27 9.08 -10.84 1.01
CA ASN A 27 7.71 -10.41 1.33
C ASN A 27 6.91 -9.90 0.12
N LEU A 28 7.51 -9.78 -1.07
CA LEU A 28 6.83 -9.21 -2.22
C LEU A 28 5.69 -10.11 -2.71
N TYR A 29 5.93 -11.42 -2.74
CA TYR A 29 4.93 -12.38 -3.17
C TYR A 29 3.70 -12.36 -2.26
N THR A 30 3.91 -12.39 -0.95
CA THR A 30 2.82 -12.38 0.04
C THR A 30 2.01 -11.09 -0.02
N MET A 31 2.63 -9.93 -0.27
CA MET A 31 1.93 -8.66 -0.48
C MET A 31 1.03 -8.70 -1.72
N VAL A 32 1.56 -9.19 -2.84
CA VAL A 32 0.84 -9.29 -4.12
C VAL A 32 -0.33 -10.26 -3.99
N GLN A 33 -0.11 -11.41 -3.36
CA GLN A 33 -1.15 -12.40 -3.08
C GLN A 33 -2.27 -11.82 -2.21
N LYS A 34 -1.92 -11.09 -1.14
CA LYS A 34 -2.90 -10.44 -0.25
C LYS A 34 -3.73 -9.35 -0.94
N MET A 35 -3.20 -8.72 -2.00
CA MET A 35 -3.95 -7.77 -2.83
C MET A 35 -4.89 -8.47 -3.83
N GLY A 36 -4.96 -9.81 -3.81
CA GLY A 36 -5.79 -10.62 -4.70
C GLY A 36 -5.16 -10.88 -6.06
N TYR A 37 -3.85 -10.62 -6.20
CA TYR A 37 -3.12 -10.91 -7.44
C TYR A 37 -2.53 -12.32 -7.42
N GLY A 38 -2.59 -12.99 -8.57
CA GLY A 38 -2.09 -14.37 -8.73
C GLY A 38 -0.60 -14.45 -9.10
N GLU A 39 -0.09 -15.69 -9.19
CA GLU A 39 1.29 -16.00 -9.64
C GLU A 39 1.64 -15.38 -11.00
N GLU A 40 0.70 -15.33 -11.94
CA GLU A 40 0.94 -14.72 -13.26
C GLU A 40 1.15 -13.21 -13.18
N GLU A 41 0.40 -12.52 -12.32
CA GLU A 41 0.52 -11.07 -12.15
C GLU A 41 1.81 -10.72 -11.42
N PHE A 42 2.20 -11.52 -10.42
CA PHE A 42 3.51 -11.45 -9.79
C PHE A 42 4.65 -11.63 -10.81
N PHE A 43 4.54 -12.61 -11.70
CA PHE A 43 5.53 -12.84 -12.74
C PHE A 43 5.59 -11.68 -13.75
N LEU A 44 4.44 -11.18 -14.21
CA LEU A 44 4.39 -10.04 -15.13
C LEU A 44 4.97 -8.77 -14.50
N PHE A 45 4.69 -8.54 -13.23
CA PHE A 45 5.28 -7.44 -12.46
C PHE A 45 6.81 -7.57 -12.42
N GLN A 46 7.32 -8.73 -12.02
CA GLN A 46 8.76 -8.94 -11.96
C GLN A 46 9.44 -8.86 -13.32
N ARG A 47 8.83 -9.42 -14.38
CA ARG A 47 9.36 -9.31 -15.74
C ARG A 47 9.43 -7.85 -16.18
N LYS A 48 8.38 -7.05 -15.93
CA LYS A 48 8.39 -5.61 -16.24
C LYS A 48 9.49 -4.89 -15.45
N ARG A 49 9.67 -5.22 -14.17
CA ARG A 49 10.71 -4.66 -13.29
C ARG A 49 12.12 -4.97 -13.81
N ILE A 50 12.40 -6.22 -14.19
CA ILE A 50 13.69 -6.62 -14.76
C ILE A 50 13.93 -5.94 -16.11
N VAL A 51 12.95 -5.94 -17.02
CA VAL A 51 13.09 -5.34 -18.36
C VAL A 51 13.34 -3.83 -18.24
N LYS A 52 12.57 -3.13 -17.41
CA LYS A 52 12.73 -1.69 -17.19
C LYS A 52 14.09 -1.35 -16.57
N SER A 53 14.50 -2.08 -15.54
CA SER A 53 15.80 -1.85 -14.87
C SER A 53 16.97 -2.14 -15.81
N SER A 54 16.88 -3.22 -16.60
CA SER A 54 17.89 -3.59 -17.60
C SER A 54 17.96 -2.57 -18.74
N PHE A 55 16.81 -2.07 -19.21
CA PHE A 55 16.76 -1.04 -20.25
C PHE A 55 17.42 0.26 -19.79
N MET A 56 17.18 0.69 -18.54
CA MET A 56 17.85 1.88 -17.98
C MET A 56 19.35 1.68 -17.80
N MET A 57 19.80 0.48 -17.41
CA MET A 57 21.22 0.15 -17.35
C MET A 57 21.88 0.23 -18.74
N LEU A 58 21.22 -0.33 -19.77
CA LEU A 58 21.70 -0.27 -21.15
C LEU A 58 21.71 1.15 -21.71
N ALA A 59 20.73 1.98 -21.35
CA ALA A 59 20.68 3.38 -21.76
C ALA A 59 21.82 4.23 -21.16
N ALA A 60 22.39 3.81 -20.02
CA ALA A 60 23.53 4.49 -19.40
C ALA A 60 24.86 4.21 -20.14
N ILE A 61 24.96 3.11 -20.89
CA ILE A 61 26.20 2.70 -21.59
C ILE A 61 26.58 3.67 -22.72
N PRO A 62 25.68 4.07 -23.64
CA PRO A 62 25.98 5.08 -24.66
C PRO A 62 26.42 6.42 -24.07
N LEU A 63 25.79 6.85 -22.96
CA LEU A 63 26.13 8.09 -22.26
C LEU A 63 27.54 8.03 -21.65
N ALA A 64 27.95 6.86 -21.14
CA ALA A 64 29.28 6.67 -20.60
C ALA A 64 30.38 6.65 -21.68
N LEU A 65 30.05 6.21 -22.90
CA LEU A 65 31.00 6.19 -24.02
C LEU A 65 31.27 7.59 -24.61
N THR A 66 30.30 8.51 -24.56
CA THR A 66 30.42 9.84 -25.17
C THR A 66 30.98 10.91 -24.23
N ILE A 67 30.80 10.80 -22.91
CA ILE A 67 31.16 11.86 -21.95
C ILE A 67 32.40 11.47 -21.12
N SER A 68 32.35 10.35 -20.37
CA SER A 68 33.47 9.94 -19.51
C SER A 68 33.37 8.48 -19.09
N LYS A 69 34.51 7.78 -19.05
CA LYS A 69 34.58 6.37 -18.63
C LYS A 69 34.16 6.13 -17.18
N TRP A 70 34.18 7.15 -16.33
CA TRP A 70 33.73 7.07 -14.93
C TRP A 70 32.20 6.93 -14.81
N LEU A 71 31.44 7.38 -15.82
CA LEU A 71 29.98 7.22 -15.86
C LEU A 71 29.54 5.76 -15.99
N PHE A 72 30.44 4.84 -16.34
CA PHE A 72 30.13 3.41 -16.36
C PHE A 72 29.78 2.87 -14.96
N LEU A 73 30.35 3.46 -13.90
CA LEU A 73 30.01 3.14 -12.51
C LEU A 73 28.58 3.57 -12.15
N LEU A 74 28.00 4.52 -12.88
CA LEU A 74 26.64 5.01 -12.66
C LEU A 74 25.58 4.02 -13.16
N ALA A 75 25.91 3.16 -14.13
CA ALA A 75 24.99 2.16 -14.69
C ALA A 75 24.49 1.13 -13.65
N PRO A 76 25.35 0.44 -12.86
CA PRO A 76 24.88 -0.47 -11.81
C PRO A 76 24.17 0.28 -10.68
N VAL A 77 24.57 1.52 -10.36
CA VAL A 77 23.90 2.35 -9.35
C VAL A 77 22.46 2.68 -9.78
N LEU A 78 22.25 3.05 -11.04
CA LEU A 78 20.92 3.33 -11.59
C LEU A 78 20.04 2.08 -11.66
N PHE A 79 20.63 0.91 -11.94
CA PHE A 79 19.91 -0.35 -11.89
C PHE A 79 19.38 -0.64 -10.48
N ILE A 80 20.25 -0.58 -9.46
CA ILE A 80 19.90 -0.82 -8.06
C ILE A 80 18.85 0.20 -7.59
N TYR A 81 19.04 1.48 -7.91
CA TYR A 81 18.12 2.54 -7.53
C TYR A 81 16.71 2.33 -8.10
N ASN A 82 16.60 2.02 -9.40
CA ASN A 82 15.31 1.77 -10.03
C ASN A 82 14.65 0.50 -9.50
N TRP A 83 15.44 -0.56 -9.32
CA TRP A 83 14.98 -1.81 -8.71
C TRP A 83 14.38 -1.55 -7.34
N TRP A 84 15.08 -0.79 -6.49
CA TRP A 84 14.62 -0.40 -5.16
C TRP A 84 13.39 0.50 -5.19
N SER A 85 13.37 1.49 -6.09
CA SER A 85 12.25 2.44 -6.22
C SER A 85 10.95 1.74 -6.61
N ASP A 86 11.00 0.77 -7.53
CA ASP A 86 9.82 0.01 -7.95
C ASP A 86 9.30 -0.87 -6.79
N TYR A 87 10.17 -1.47 -5.98
CA TYR A 87 9.76 -2.18 -4.75
C TYR A 87 9.12 -1.24 -3.72
N GLN A 88 9.73 -0.09 -3.47
CA GLN A 88 9.17 0.89 -2.52
C GLN A 88 7.82 1.43 -2.99
N LYS A 89 7.59 1.53 -4.30
CA LYS A 89 6.29 1.91 -4.84
C LYS A 89 5.23 0.85 -4.55
N GLU A 90 5.52 -0.41 -4.86
CA GLU A 90 4.61 -1.53 -4.61
C GLU A 90 4.31 -1.67 -3.12
N LYS A 91 5.34 -1.58 -2.29
CA LYS A 91 5.19 -1.59 -0.83
C LYS A 91 4.24 -0.48 -0.37
N ARG A 92 4.38 0.75 -0.88
CA ARG A 92 3.46 1.86 -0.52
C ARG A 92 2.02 1.58 -0.98
N GLU A 93 1.83 1.01 -2.15
CA GLU A 93 0.51 0.66 -2.69
C GLU A 93 -0.15 -0.44 -1.84
N PHE A 94 0.61 -1.47 -1.46
CA PHE A 94 0.18 -2.50 -0.51
C PHE A 94 -0.24 -1.93 0.85
N HIS A 95 0.61 -1.08 1.46
CA HIS A 95 0.26 -0.48 2.76
C HIS A 95 -0.96 0.42 2.63
N HIS A 96 -1.13 1.13 1.51
CA HIS A 96 -2.32 1.93 1.26
C HIS A 96 -3.58 1.06 1.10
N PHE A 97 -3.47 -0.08 0.43
CA PHE A 97 -4.55 -1.05 0.28
C PHE A 97 -4.98 -1.61 1.64
N ILE A 98 -4.05 -2.10 2.46
CA ILE A 98 -4.33 -2.57 3.83
C ILE A 98 -4.95 -1.46 4.67
N PHE A 99 -4.39 -0.26 4.60
CA PHE A 99 -4.93 0.90 5.31
C PHE A 99 -6.41 1.19 4.94
N LEU A 100 -6.77 1.16 3.66
CA LEU A 100 -8.16 1.36 3.22
C LEU A 100 -9.08 0.24 3.71
N LYS A 101 -8.61 -1.00 3.67
CA LYS A 101 -9.31 -2.18 4.17
C LYS A 101 -9.61 -2.04 5.68
N ASN A 102 -8.60 -1.69 6.48
CA ASN A 102 -8.75 -1.47 7.92
C ASN A 102 -9.70 -0.30 8.23
N LEU A 103 -9.65 0.76 7.42
CA LEU A 103 -10.56 1.90 7.56
C LEU A 103 -12.02 1.49 7.31
N ASP A 104 -12.29 0.68 6.28
CA ASP A 104 -13.63 0.19 6.00
C ASP A 104 -14.12 -0.79 7.08
N PHE A 105 -13.23 -1.61 7.64
CA PHE A 105 -13.52 -2.43 8.82
C PHE A 105 -13.83 -1.59 10.07
N ALA A 106 -13.07 -0.52 10.33
CA ALA A 106 -13.34 0.38 11.45
C ALA A 106 -14.71 1.09 11.32
N LYS A 107 -15.13 1.46 10.10
CA LYS A 107 -16.49 1.95 9.85
C LYS A 107 -17.54 0.89 10.18
N PHE A 108 -17.29 -0.37 9.83
CA PHE A 108 -18.16 -1.49 10.19
C PHE A 108 -18.29 -1.61 11.71
N MET A 109 -17.19 -1.65 12.46
CA MET A 109 -17.21 -1.73 13.93
C MET A 109 -18.03 -0.60 14.57
N ARG A 110 -17.84 0.62 14.08
CA ARG A 110 -18.59 1.81 14.54
C ARG A 110 -20.09 1.69 14.32
N LEU A 111 -20.52 0.97 13.29
CA LEU A 111 -21.94 0.75 13.02
C LEU A 111 -22.50 -0.38 13.87
N VAL A 112 -21.78 -1.49 14.01
CA VAL A 112 -22.24 -2.67 14.77
C VAL A 112 -22.65 -2.30 16.19
N VAL A 113 -21.76 -1.62 16.93
CA VAL A 113 -21.93 -1.36 18.36
C VAL A 113 -23.24 -0.60 18.69
N PRO A 114 -23.54 0.56 18.06
CA PRO A 114 -24.82 1.25 18.27
C PRO A 114 -26.06 0.41 17.91
N TYR A 115 -25.99 -0.46 16.89
CA TYR A 115 -27.12 -1.31 16.53
C TYR A 115 -27.39 -2.40 17.54
N LEU A 116 -26.35 -2.93 18.18
CA LEU A 116 -26.47 -3.88 19.28
C LEU A 116 -27.08 -3.20 20.50
N MET A 117 -26.73 -1.94 20.78
CA MET A 117 -27.30 -1.15 21.89
C MET A 117 -28.79 -0.81 21.67
N GLN A 118 -29.18 -0.48 20.43
CA GLN A 118 -30.53 0.04 20.17
C GLN A 118 -31.63 -1.02 20.17
N ASN A 119 -31.31 -2.28 19.90
CA ASN A 119 -32.33 -3.29 19.68
C ASN A 119 -31.93 -4.62 20.33
N ASN A 120 -32.86 -5.23 21.09
CA ASN A 120 -32.82 -6.63 21.52
C ASN A 120 -32.93 -7.63 20.33
N THR A 121 -32.29 -7.33 19.20
CA THR A 121 -32.29 -8.13 17.99
C THR A 121 -31.10 -9.08 18.01
N SER A 122 -31.24 -10.24 17.37
CA SER A 122 -30.11 -11.13 17.12
C SER A 122 -29.02 -10.42 16.29
N LEU A 123 -27.77 -10.86 16.47
CA LEU A 123 -26.62 -10.37 15.72
C LEU A 123 -26.83 -10.48 14.20
N TYR A 124 -27.45 -11.58 13.74
CA TYR A 124 -27.86 -11.76 12.35
C TYR A 124 -28.80 -10.65 11.85
N GLY A 125 -29.75 -10.22 12.67
CA GLY A 125 -30.66 -9.11 12.35
C GLY A 125 -29.97 -7.74 12.33
N VAL A 126 -28.92 -7.55 13.14
CA VAL A 126 -28.06 -6.36 13.07
C VAL A 126 -27.29 -6.35 11.75
N PHE A 127 -26.61 -7.43 11.39
CA PHE A 127 -25.86 -7.53 10.13
C PHE A 127 -26.75 -7.35 8.89
N ASN A 128 -27.95 -7.93 8.88
CA ASN A 128 -28.89 -7.73 7.77
C ASN A 128 -29.30 -6.26 7.58
N ARG A 129 -29.46 -5.50 8.68
CA ARG A 129 -29.74 -4.05 8.61
C ARG A 129 -28.52 -3.27 8.14
N MET A 130 -27.32 -3.68 8.56
CA MET A 130 -26.07 -3.05 8.13
C MET A 130 -25.79 -3.24 6.65
N ILE A 131 -26.00 -4.44 6.10
CA ILE A 131 -25.85 -4.71 4.65
C ILE A 131 -26.69 -3.74 3.82
N LYS A 132 -27.89 -3.36 4.29
CA LYS A 132 -28.75 -2.40 3.58
C LYS A 132 -28.22 -0.96 3.59
N ARG A 133 -27.34 -0.62 4.54
CA ARG A 133 -26.76 0.74 4.71
C ARG A 133 -25.31 0.85 4.25
N LEU A 134 -24.61 -0.27 4.09
CA LEU A 134 -23.27 -0.29 3.53
C LEU A 134 -23.30 -0.06 2.01
N ASP A 135 -22.36 0.76 1.54
CA ASP A 135 -22.10 0.96 0.11
C ASP A 135 -21.74 -0.38 -0.55
N GLU A 136 -21.99 -0.50 -1.86
CA GLU A 136 -21.56 -1.67 -2.62
C GLU A 136 -20.03 -1.76 -2.62
N GLY A 137 -19.49 -2.88 -2.14
CA GLY A 137 -18.05 -3.06 -1.93
C GLY A 137 -17.70 -4.41 -1.31
N GLU A 138 -16.40 -4.62 -1.07
CA GLU A 138 -15.84 -5.87 -0.56
C GLU A 138 -16.39 -6.23 0.83
N VAL A 139 -16.41 -5.28 1.78
CA VAL A 139 -16.93 -5.50 3.13
C VAL A 139 -18.40 -5.95 3.12
N LYS A 140 -19.23 -5.41 2.22
CA LYS A 140 -20.64 -5.80 2.09
C LYS A 140 -20.79 -7.24 1.60
N GLN A 141 -19.92 -7.67 0.67
CA GLN A 141 -19.89 -9.05 0.18
C GLN A 141 -19.37 -10.00 1.25
N LEU A 142 -18.28 -9.64 1.93
CA LEU A 142 -17.72 -10.41 3.05
C LEU A 142 -18.72 -10.54 4.21
N LEU A 143 -19.51 -9.49 4.49
CA LEU A 143 -20.54 -9.54 5.53
C LEU A 143 -21.71 -10.45 5.15
N ARG A 144 -22.09 -10.51 3.86
CA ARG A 144 -23.06 -11.50 3.37
C ARG A 144 -22.52 -12.92 3.52
N GLN A 145 -21.25 -13.12 3.16
CA GLN A 145 -20.59 -14.42 3.30
C GLN A 145 -20.54 -14.85 4.77
N LEU A 146 -20.14 -13.96 5.68
CA LEU A 146 -20.18 -14.20 7.12
C LEU A 146 -21.56 -14.68 7.59
N MET A 147 -22.64 -14.02 7.16
CA MET A 147 -24.00 -14.43 7.56
C MET A 147 -24.38 -15.83 7.06
N ILE A 148 -23.92 -16.22 5.87
CA ILE A 148 -24.10 -17.58 5.35
C ILE A 148 -23.25 -18.56 6.19
N ASP A 149 -21.99 -18.23 6.45
CA ASP A 149 -21.06 -19.10 7.18
C ASP A 149 -21.48 -19.29 8.64
N MET A 150 -22.03 -18.27 9.29
CA MET A 150 -22.65 -18.37 10.62
C MET A 150 -23.83 -19.35 10.63
N THR A 151 -24.54 -19.49 9.51
CA THR A 151 -25.67 -20.43 9.39
C THR A 151 -25.17 -21.85 9.13
N ASN A 152 -24.08 -21.99 8.36
CA ASN A 152 -23.49 -23.28 8.00
C ASN A 152 -22.64 -23.90 9.13
N ASN A 153 -21.94 -23.07 9.91
CA ASN A 153 -21.06 -23.48 11.01
C ASN A 153 -21.51 -22.83 12.34
N PRO A 154 -22.70 -23.17 12.85
CA PRO A 154 -23.23 -22.58 14.08
C PRO A 154 -22.39 -22.99 15.29
N GLY A 155 -22.23 -22.08 16.26
CA GLY A 155 -21.55 -22.37 17.53
C GLY A 155 -20.02 -22.40 17.47
N THR A 156 -19.43 -21.83 16.42
CA THR A 156 -17.97 -21.67 16.29
C THR A 156 -17.61 -20.21 16.01
N ASP A 157 -16.43 -19.76 16.46
CA ASP A 157 -15.89 -18.42 16.17
C ASP A 157 -15.22 -18.35 14.77
N GLU A 158 -15.08 -19.48 14.08
CA GLU A 158 -14.40 -19.58 12.79
C GLU A 158 -14.96 -18.63 11.70
N PRO A 159 -16.29 -18.48 11.52
CA PRO A 159 -16.85 -17.53 10.57
C PRO A 159 -16.43 -16.09 10.87
N PHE A 160 -16.40 -15.73 12.16
CA PHE A 160 -16.05 -14.41 12.66
C PHE A 160 -14.58 -14.08 12.43
N ARG A 161 -13.70 -15.05 12.70
CA ARG A 161 -12.27 -14.95 12.43
C ARG A 161 -11.98 -14.81 10.94
N THR A 162 -12.62 -15.64 10.11
CA THR A 162 -12.46 -15.61 8.65
C THR A 162 -12.89 -14.26 8.06
N PHE A 163 -14.00 -13.71 8.56
CA PHE A 163 -14.43 -12.35 8.18
C PHE A 163 -13.41 -11.29 8.61
N ALA A 164 -12.90 -11.35 9.85
CA ALA A 164 -11.92 -10.39 10.34
C ALA A 164 -10.62 -10.40 9.52
N GLU A 165 -10.10 -11.58 9.19
CA GLU A 165 -8.91 -11.73 8.35
C GLU A 165 -9.14 -11.19 6.93
N SER A 166 -10.31 -11.50 6.36
CA SER A 166 -10.68 -11.08 5.02
C SER A 166 -11.00 -9.58 4.92
N ALA A 167 -11.61 -8.98 5.95
CA ALA A 167 -12.10 -7.60 5.93
C ALA A 167 -11.19 -6.59 6.64
N GLY A 168 -10.39 -7.00 7.64
CA GLY A 168 -9.56 -6.12 8.45
C GLY A 168 -8.07 -6.50 8.55
N ASP A 169 -7.67 -7.75 8.27
CA ASP A 169 -6.26 -8.22 8.28
C ASP A 169 -5.43 -7.71 9.49
N SER A 170 -6.03 -7.64 10.69
CA SER A 170 -5.38 -7.22 11.93
C SER A 170 -5.81 -8.07 13.12
N GLU A 171 -4.95 -8.20 14.13
CA GLU A 171 -5.26 -8.94 15.36
C GLU A 171 -6.40 -8.28 16.13
N GLU A 172 -6.48 -6.95 16.09
CA GLU A 172 -7.55 -6.17 16.71
C GLU A 172 -8.90 -6.43 16.02
N ALA A 173 -8.91 -6.60 14.70
CA ALA A 173 -10.12 -6.99 13.95
C ALA A 173 -10.62 -8.38 14.35
N ILE A 174 -9.69 -9.33 14.51
CA ILE A 174 -10.01 -10.69 14.97
C ILE A 174 -10.57 -10.64 16.39
N THR A 175 -9.91 -9.90 17.28
CA THR A 175 -10.33 -9.75 18.67
C THR A 175 -11.74 -9.18 18.75
N PHE A 176 -12.03 -8.09 18.02
CA PHE A 176 -13.37 -7.50 17.97
C PHE A 176 -14.43 -8.50 17.51
N MET A 177 -14.15 -9.28 16.45
CA MET A 177 -15.13 -10.24 15.91
C MET A 177 -15.35 -11.45 16.82
N VAL A 178 -14.32 -11.92 17.51
CA VAL A 178 -14.45 -13.00 18.52
C VAL A 178 -15.23 -12.49 19.73
N THR A 179 -14.93 -11.30 20.25
CA THR A 179 -15.72 -10.68 21.34
C THR A 179 -17.18 -10.48 20.91
N LEU A 180 -17.41 -10.15 19.64
CA LEU A 180 -18.77 -10.01 19.09
C LEU A 180 -19.53 -11.33 19.03
N TYR A 181 -18.83 -12.43 18.74
CA TYR A 181 -19.38 -13.77 18.82
C TYR A 181 -19.76 -14.12 20.26
N ASP A 182 -18.85 -13.90 21.22
CA ASP A 182 -19.09 -14.16 22.66
C ASP A 182 -20.28 -13.36 23.20
N TYR A 183 -20.41 -12.09 22.78
CA TYR A 183 -21.57 -11.25 23.09
C TYR A 183 -22.88 -11.86 22.58
N SER A 184 -22.85 -12.44 21.38
CA SER A 184 -24.05 -13.02 20.75
C SER A 184 -24.50 -14.33 21.36
N GLU A 185 -23.56 -15.14 21.86
CA GLU A 185 -23.80 -16.52 22.31
C GLU A 185 -23.97 -16.61 23.84
N TYR A 186 -23.17 -15.87 24.62
CA TYR A 186 -23.04 -16.09 26.06
C TYR A 186 -23.37 -14.87 26.92
N ALA A 187 -23.12 -13.65 26.43
CA ALA A 187 -23.17 -12.47 27.27
C ALA A 187 -23.78 -11.27 26.53
N LYS A 188 -25.12 -11.16 26.55
CA LYS A 188 -25.82 -9.88 26.34
C LYS A 188 -25.64 -8.95 27.54
N ASP A 189 -24.43 -8.92 28.09
CA ASP A 189 -24.06 -8.12 29.24
C ASP A 189 -23.51 -6.78 28.75
N ASP A 190 -23.87 -5.71 29.46
CA ASP A 190 -23.43 -4.34 29.17
C ASP A 190 -21.90 -4.20 29.28
N SER A 191 -21.25 -5.09 30.04
CA SER A 191 -19.79 -5.18 30.18
C SER A 191 -19.09 -5.50 28.86
N VAL A 192 -19.50 -6.57 28.16
CA VAL A 192 -18.93 -7.00 26.88
C VAL A 192 -19.23 -5.97 25.78
N LEU A 193 -20.39 -5.30 25.84
CA LEU A 193 -20.73 -4.23 24.92
C LEU A 193 -19.85 -2.99 25.10
N LYS A 194 -19.43 -2.70 26.34
CA LYS A 194 -18.45 -1.66 26.64
C LYS A 194 -17.07 -2.01 26.08
N ASP A 195 -16.64 -3.26 26.19
CA ASP A 195 -15.36 -3.74 25.63
C ASP A 195 -15.36 -3.62 24.09
N LEU A 196 -16.46 -4.02 23.42
CA LEU A 196 -16.64 -3.81 21.98
C LEU A 196 -16.60 -2.31 21.60
N SER A 197 -17.20 -1.45 22.41
CA SER A 197 -17.17 0.00 22.20
C SER A 197 -15.76 0.59 22.34
N GLU A 198 -14.99 0.10 23.29
CA GLU A 198 -13.61 0.51 23.54
C GLU A 198 -12.68 0.04 22.41
N LEU A 199 -12.78 -1.22 22.00
CA LEU A 199 -12.04 -1.78 20.85
C LEU A 199 -12.31 -0.97 19.57
N ALA A 200 -13.58 -0.69 19.27
CA ALA A 200 -13.94 0.12 18.11
C ALA A 200 -13.39 1.55 18.18
N SER A 201 -13.37 2.15 19.37
CA SER A 201 -12.84 3.51 19.57
C SER A 201 -11.33 3.58 19.42
N ASN A 202 -10.60 2.61 19.99
CA ASN A 202 -9.15 2.53 19.92
C ASN A 202 -8.63 2.35 18.48
N GLU A 203 -9.30 1.51 17.69
CA GLU A 203 -8.93 1.32 16.28
C GLU A 203 -9.12 2.59 15.45
N ILE A 204 -10.18 3.37 15.73
CA ILE A 204 -10.42 4.66 15.07
C ILE A 204 -9.31 5.67 15.40
N LEU A 205 -8.89 5.73 16.66
CA LEU A 205 -7.80 6.62 17.09
C LEU A 205 -6.48 6.23 16.40
N ARG A 206 -6.13 4.95 16.38
CA ARG A 206 -4.97 4.44 15.63
C ARG A 206 -5.04 4.77 14.14
N GLY A 207 -6.19 4.51 13.50
CA GLY A 207 -6.40 4.84 12.10
C GLY A 207 -6.25 6.35 11.82
N SER A 208 -6.72 7.20 12.73
CA SER A 208 -6.55 8.66 12.64
C SER A 208 -5.09 9.10 12.74
N ASP A 209 -4.33 8.55 13.69
CA ASP A 209 -2.91 8.87 13.84
C ASP A 209 -2.09 8.43 12.63
N GLU A 210 -2.41 7.28 12.03
CA GLU A 210 -1.81 6.84 10.79
C GLU A 210 -2.13 7.80 9.61
N ILE A 211 -3.38 8.25 9.48
CA ILE A 211 -3.75 9.27 8.48
C ILE A 211 -2.99 10.57 8.70
N ILE A 212 -2.90 11.05 9.94
CA ILE A 212 -2.23 12.30 10.30
C ILE A 212 -0.74 12.20 9.98
N THR A 213 -0.08 11.09 10.31
CA THR A 213 1.34 10.90 10.00
C THR A 213 1.59 10.84 8.49
N ILE A 214 0.73 10.17 7.72
CA ILE A 214 0.82 10.13 6.24
C ILE A 214 0.63 11.53 5.63
N LYS A 215 -0.40 12.27 6.08
CA LYS A 215 -0.65 13.65 5.61
C LYS A 215 0.47 14.60 6.01
N SER A 216 0.97 14.50 7.24
CA SER A 216 2.08 15.33 7.78
C SER A 216 3.38 15.12 7.00
N LYS A 217 3.76 13.87 6.68
CA LYS A 217 4.95 13.57 5.86
C LYS A 217 4.92 14.26 4.49
N ARG A 218 3.73 14.44 3.89
CA ARG A 218 3.59 15.18 2.62
C ARG A 218 3.93 16.67 2.77
N PHE A 219 3.63 17.26 3.93
CA PHE A 219 3.96 18.66 4.24
C PHE A 219 5.40 18.84 4.72
N ALA A 220 6.01 17.83 5.33
CA ALA A 220 7.41 17.89 5.79
C ALA A 220 8.42 18.18 4.67
N PHE A 221 8.13 17.77 3.42
CA PHE A 221 8.99 18.05 2.26
C PHE A 221 8.72 19.39 1.58
N PHE A 222 7.73 20.16 2.03
CA PHE A 222 7.41 21.48 1.45
C PHE A 222 8.58 22.48 1.58
N PRO A 223 9.24 22.62 2.75
CA PRO A 223 10.42 23.48 2.89
C PRO A 223 11.58 23.04 1.99
N THR A 224 11.83 21.73 1.87
CA THR A 224 12.93 21.19 1.05
C THR A 224 12.72 21.47 -0.44
N LYS A 225 11.49 21.39 -0.93
CA LYS A 225 11.17 21.71 -2.34
C LYS A 225 11.35 23.19 -2.65
N LEU A 226 10.99 24.08 -1.71
CA LEU A 226 11.23 25.52 -1.84
C LEU A 226 12.74 25.84 -1.88
N ASN A 227 13.53 25.20 -1.00
CA ASN A 227 14.98 25.34 -1.01
C ASN A 227 15.61 24.78 -2.30
N MET A 228 15.07 23.69 -2.85
CA MET A 228 15.57 23.15 -4.11
C MET A 228 15.34 24.11 -5.28
N LEU A 229 14.17 24.77 -5.33
CA LEU A 229 13.86 25.79 -6.33
C LEU A 229 14.79 27.01 -6.22
N SER A 230 15.01 27.52 -5.00
CA SER A 230 15.93 28.65 -4.79
C SER A 230 17.37 28.29 -5.14
N THR A 231 17.80 27.06 -4.80
CA THR A 231 19.15 26.56 -5.15
C THR A 231 19.32 26.44 -6.67
N LEU A 232 18.29 26.00 -7.40
CA LEU A 232 18.35 25.87 -8.86
C LEU A 232 18.45 27.24 -9.55
N LEU A 233 17.73 28.25 -9.04
CA LEU A 233 17.86 29.64 -9.50
C LEU A 233 19.26 30.21 -9.24
N LEU A 234 19.83 29.94 -8.05
CA LEU A 234 21.19 30.33 -7.69
C LEU A 234 22.24 29.69 -8.62
N MET A 235 22.11 28.39 -8.92
CA MET A 235 22.99 27.71 -9.87
C MET A 235 22.89 28.33 -11.28
N GLY A 236 21.67 28.67 -11.73
CA GLY A 236 21.46 29.37 -13.01
C GLY A 236 22.15 30.73 -13.05
N TYR A 237 22.03 31.51 -11.96
CA TYR A 237 22.72 32.80 -11.84
C TYR A 237 24.26 32.64 -11.85
N MET A 238 24.78 31.69 -11.07
CA MET A 238 26.22 31.39 -11.04
C MET A 238 26.75 30.96 -12.41
N GLY A 239 25.99 30.13 -13.14
CA GLY A 239 26.35 29.72 -14.50
C GLY A 239 26.40 30.89 -15.49
N SER A 240 25.44 31.83 -15.40
CA SER A 240 25.41 33.04 -16.22
C SER A 240 26.61 33.96 -15.95
N VAL A 241 26.94 34.17 -14.67
CA VAL A 241 28.11 34.99 -14.28
C VAL A 241 29.41 34.32 -14.72
N ALA A 242 29.56 33.01 -14.54
CA ALA A 242 30.74 32.28 -15.00
C ALA A 242 30.90 32.36 -16.52
N TYR A 243 29.82 32.20 -17.28
CA TYR A 243 29.83 32.36 -18.73
C TYR A 243 30.23 33.79 -19.14
N GLY A 244 29.66 34.81 -18.49
CA GLY A 244 30.01 36.22 -18.72
C GLY A 244 31.48 36.54 -18.42
N LEU A 245 32.03 35.98 -17.34
CA LEU A 245 33.45 36.15 -17.00
C LEU A 245 34.37 35.47 -18.02
N ILE A 246 34.00 34.27 -18.48
CA ILE A 246 34.78 33.54 -19.49
C ILE A 246 34.76 34.27 -20.83
N THR A 247 33.60 34.78 -21.28
CA THR A 247 33.50 35.55 -22.53
C THR A 247 34.23 36.88 -22.45
N MET A 248 34.19 37.55 -21.30
CA MET A 248 34.95 38.78 -21.06
C MET A 248 36.46 38.54 -21.06
N MET A 249 36.96 37.48 -20.39
CA MET A 249 38.37 37.10 -20.44
C MET A 249 38.84 36.77 -21.86
N LEU A 250 38.00 36.06 -22.64
CA LEU A 250 38.31 35.74 -24.04
C LEU A 250 38.38 36.99 -24.91
N HIS A 251 37.47 37.95 -24.75
CA HIS A 251 37.49 39.22 -25.49
C HIS A 251 38.68 40.12 -25.12
N MET A 252 39.08 40.16 -23.84
CA MET A 252 40.26 40.92 -23.41
C MET A 252 41.58 40.34 -23.96
N ASN A 253 41.63 39.03 -24.21
CA ASN A 253 42.81 38.38 -24.78
C ASN A 253 42.94 38.59 -26.31
N THR A 254 41.86 38.94 -27.01
CA THR A 254 41.86 39.19 -28.47
C THR A 254 41.92 40.67 -28.86
N GLY A 255 41.74 41.60 -27.91
CA GLY A 255 41.79 43.05 -28.15
C GLY A 255 43.16 43.70 -27.94
N GLY A 256 44.22 42.91 -27.78
CA GLY A 256 45.60 43.35 -27.52
C GLY A 256 46.56 43.07 -28.68
N LEU A 257 46.11 43.19 -29.93
CA LEU A 257 46.94 43.28 -31.13
C LEU A 257 46.62 44.59 -31.87
#